data_AF-A0A8J1UK04-F1
#
_entry.id   AF-A0A8J1UK04-F1
#
_cell.length_a   1.000
_cell.length_b   1.000
_cell.length_c   1.000
_cell.angle_alpha   90.00
_cell.angle_beta   90.00
_cell.angle_gamma   90.00
#
_symmetry.space_group_name_H-M   'P 1'
#
loop_
_entity.id
_entity.type
_entity.pdbx_description
1 polymer ?
#
loop_
_entity_poly.entity_id
_entity_poly.type
_entity_poly.pdbx_seq_one_letter_code
_entity_poly.pdbx_strand_id
1 'polypeptide(L)'
;MDAMIEGMYNKVDLDNDGTITKDELMACFKRFDSDGDGSVSLSEFISHWKEVFNGSEDSAQKVFKKLDGDGSGSVEMSELEGLYKLLDTDGDGTITKAEFIANWKKILT
;
A
#
# COMPACT_ATOMS: atom_id res chain seq x y z
N MET A 1 7.25 14.75 0.17
CA MET A 1 7.15 13.29 -0.05
C MET A 1 6.73 12.61 1.25
N ASP A 2 7.39 12.90 2.37
CA ASP A 2 7.05 12.30 3.68
C ASP A 2 5.58 12.54 4.09
N ALA A 3 5.04 13.76 3.93
CA ALA A 3 3.63 14.05 4.26
C ALA A 3 2.59 13.20 3.48
N MET A 4 2.91 12.76 2.26
CA MET A 4 2.04 11.90 1.47
C MET A 4 2.03 10.47 2.00
N ILE A 5 3.22 9.98 2.39
CA ILE A 5 3.41 8.64 2.95
C ILE A 5 2.81 8.56 4.37
N GLU A 6 2.92 9.62 5.15
CA GLU A 6 2.22 9.74 6.43
C GLU A 6 0.69 9.74 6.27
N GLY A 7 0.19 10.41 5.22
CA GLY A 7 -1.23 10.36 4.87
C GLY A 7 -1.70 8.94 4.52
N MET A 8 -0.86 8.15 3.83
CA MET A 8 -1.11 6.72 3.58
C MET A 8 -1.15 5.92 4.87
N TYR A 9 -0.12 6.07 5.69
CA TYR A 9 -0.02 5.36 6.95
C TYR A 9 -1.28 5.55 7.82
N ASN A 10 -1.69 6.79 8.06
CA ASN A 10 -2.88 7.10 8.87
C ASN A 10 -4.21 6.64 8.26
N LYS A 11 -4.24 6.28 6.97
CA LYS A 11 -5.44 5.75 6.29
C LYS A 11 -5.50 4.23 6.35
N VAL A 12 -4.35 3.58 6.45
CA VAL A 12 -4.22 2.13 6.56
C VAL A 12 -4.33 1.68 8.01
N ASP A 13 -3.76 2.44 8.94
CA ASP A 13 -3.93 2.30 10.40
C ASP A 13 -5.40 2.65 10.76
N LEU A 14 -6.25 1.64 10.84
CA LEU A 14 -7.71 1.81 10.94
C LEU A 14 -8.14 2.05 12.39
N ASP A 15 -7.45 1.42 13.34
CA ASP A 15 -7.73 1.57 14.77
C ASP A 15 -6.89 2.65 15.45
N ASN A 16 -5.94 3.25 14.73
CA ASN A 16 -5.04 4.33 15.17
C ASN A 16 -4.16 3.89 16.35
N ASP A 17 -3.77 2.61 16.39
CA ASP A 17 -2.90 2.08 17.43
C ASP A 17 -1.40 2.39 17.20
N GLY A 18 -1.05 2.92 16.02
CA GLY A 18 0.32 3.26 15.67
C GLY A 18 1.12 2.08 15.10
N THR A 19 0.43 1.03 14.66
CA THR A 19 0.97 -0.08 13.89
C THR A 19 0.01 -0.48 12.78
N ILE A 20 0.52 -1.12 11.72
CA ILE A 20 -0.33 -1.71 10.69
C ILE A 20 -0.17 -3.22 10.78
N THR A 21 -1.26 -3.88 11.14
CA THR A 21 -1.33 -5.34 11.16
C THR A 21 -1.63 -5.89 9.77
N LYS A 22 -1.41 -7.20 9.58
CA LYS A 22 -1.79 -7.90 8.33
C LYS A 22 -3.29 -7.76 8.04
N ASP A 23 -4.12 -7.80 9.07
CA ASP A 23 -5.58 -7.67 8.93
C ASP A 23 -5.99 -6.27 8.45
N GLU A 24 -5.36 -5.22 8.97
CA GLU A 24 -5.61 -3.84 8.52
C GLU A 24 -5.12 -3.60 7.10
N LEU A 25 -3.95 -4.13 6.75
CA LEU A 25 -3.45 -4.08 5.38
C LEU A 25 -4.41 -4.80 4.42
N MET A 26 -4.92 -5.97 4.82
CA MET A 26 -5.89 -6.73 4.02
C MET A 26 -7.25 -6.03 3.93
N ALA A 27 -7.70 -5.37 5.01
CA ALA A 27 -8.91 -4.55 4.99
C ALA A 27 -8.76 -3.33 4.08
N CYS A 28 -7.58 -2.71 4.09
CA CYS A 28 -7.24 -1.65 3.15
C CYS A 28 -7.25 -2.18 1.72
N PHE A 29 -6.58 -3.30 1.43
CA PHE A 29 -6.56 -3.91 0.10
C PHE A 29 -7.96 -4.20 -0.44
N LYS A 30 -8.83 -4.81 0.37
CA LYS A 30 -10.25 -5.02 0.04
C LYS A 30 -11.03 -3.74 -0.20
N ARG A 31 -10.54 -2.61 0.32
CA ARG A 31 -11.12 -1.30 0.07
C ARG A 31 -10.75 -0.80 -1.32
N PHE A 32 -9.54 -1.11 -1.79
CA PHE A 32 -9.04 -0.79 -3.13
C PHE A 32 -9.63 -1.72 -4.20
N ASP A 33 -9.68 -3.02 -3.91
CA ASP A 33 -10.31 -4.06 -4.72
C ASP A 33 -11.84 -3.85 -4.73
N SER A 34 -12.30 -3.08 -5.70
CA SER A 34 -13.68 -2.60 -5.77
C SER A 34 -14.58 -3.61 -6.49
N ASP A 35 -14.02 -4.40 -7.39
CA ASP A 35 -14.72 -5.49 -8.08
C ASP A 35 -14.70 -6.82 -7.31
N GLY A 36 -13.84 -6.94 -6.29
CA GLY A 36 -13.76 -8.08 -5.39
C GLY A 36 -13.09 -9.29 -6.04
N ASP A 37 -12.26 -9.09 -7.07
CA ASP A 37 -11.60 -10.17 -7.80
C ASP A 37 -10.39 -10.75 -7.05
N GLY A 38 -10.01 -10.15 -5.91
CA GLY A 38 -8.89 -10.56 -5.08
C GLY A 38 -7.54 -9.98 -5.54
N SER A 39 -7.56 -9.10 -6.52
CA SER A 39 -6.44 -8.32 -7.02
C SER A 39 -6.81 -6.84 -7.04
N VAL A 40 -5.82 -5.95 -7.06
CA VAL A 40 -6.08 -4.51 -7.28
C VAL A 40 -5.57 -4.14 -8.64
N SER A 41 -6.49 -3.88 -9.57
CA SER A 41 -6.15 -3.42 -10.91
C SER A 41 -5.56 -2.02 -10.89
N LEU A 42 -4.71 -1.68 -11.88
CA LEU A 42 -4.13 -0.34 -12.01
C LEU A 42 -5.19 0.78 -11.98
N SER A 43 -6.34 0.55 -12.62
CA SER A 43 -7.45 1.51 -12.67
C SER A 43 -8.07 1.76 -11.30
N GLU A 44 -8.24 0.72 -10.49
CA GLU A 44 -8.77 0.80 -9.13
C GLU A 44 -7.78 1.51 -8.21
N PHE A 45 -6.50 1.15 -8.32
CA PHE A 45 -5.42 1.81 -7.60
C PHE A 45 -5.37 3.31 -7.91
N ILE A 46 -5.41 3.72 -9.18
CA ILE A 46 -5.39 5.13 -9.59
C ILE A 46 -6.62 5.87 -9.05
N SER A 47 -7.79 5.24 -9.09
CA SER A 47 -9.05 5.86 -8.67
C SER A 47 -9.02 6.18 -7.18
N HIS A 48 -8.64 5.21 -6.36
CA HIS A 48 -8.49 5.41 -4.92
C HIS A 48 -7.29 6.27 -4.57
N TRP A 49 -6.20 6.22 -5.34
CA TRP A 49 -5.06 7.09 -5.12
C TRP A 49 -5.42 8.57 -5.30
N LYS A 50 -6.23 8.88 -6.31
CA LYS A 50 -6.76 10.22 -6.54
C LYS A 50 -7.76 10.60 -5.44
N GLU A 51 -8.64 9.69 -5.05
CA GLU A 51 -9.68 9.97 -4.04
C GLU A 51 -9.11 10.15 -2.63
N VAL A 52 -8.19 9.28 -2.22
CA VAL A 52 -7.68 9.19 -0.85
C VAL A 52 -6.47 10.09 -0.62
N PHE A 53 -5.57 10.16 -1.60
CA PHE A 53 -4.29 10.87 -1.46
C PHE A 53 -4.18 12.14 -2.30
N ASN A 54 -5.23 12.47 -3.07
CA ASN A 54 -5.25 13.62 -3.98
C ASN A 54 -3.98 13.65 -4.87
N GLY A 55 -3.47 12.47 -5.21
CA GLY A 55 -2.22 12.28 -5.93
C GLY A 55 -2.43 12.21 -7.43
N SER A 56 -1.38 12.51 -8.20
CA SER A 56 -1.41 12.42 -9.66
C SER A 56 -1.40 10.97 -10.15
N GLU A 57 -2.04 10.73 -11.30
CA GLU A 57 -2.03 9.42 -11.98
C GLU A 57 -0.62 8.90 -12.26
N ASP A 58 0.30 9.78 -12.68
CA ASP A 58 1.70 9.43 -12.93
C ASP A 58 2.40 8.88 -11.67
N SER A 59 2.11 9.46 -10.51
CA SER A 59 2.64 8.97 -9.23
C SER A 59 2.02 7.64 -8.84
N ALA A 60 0.72 7.46 -9.07
CA ALA A 60 0.03 6.20 -8.84
C ALA A 60 0.61 5.08 -9.71
N GLN A 61 0.80 5.32 -11.02
CA GLN A 61 1.40 4.35 -11.94
C GLN A 61 2.83 3.97 -11.55
N LYS A 62 3.64 4.93 -11.11
CA LYS A 62 5.01 4.67 -10.64
C LYS A 62 5.03 3.78 -9.40
N VAL A 63 4.15 4.06 -8.45
CA VAL A 63 4.01 3.26 -7.23
C VAL A 63 3.50 1.88 -7.60
N PHE A 64 2.42 1.80 -8.37
CA PHE A 64 1.81 0.55 -8.81
C PHE A 64 2.83 -0.37 -9.47
N LYS A 65 3.63 0.14 -10.41
CA LYS A 65 4.67 -0.63 -11.09
C LYS A 65 5.78 -1.14 -10.16
N LYS A 66 5.95 -0.55 -8.98
CA LYS A 66 6.88 -1.05 -7.96
C LYS A 66 6.26 -2.12 -7.07
N LEU A 67 4.92 -2.13 -6.97
CA LEU A 67 4.16 -3.11 -6.21
C LEU A 67 3.85 -4.36 -7.03
N ASP A 68 3.46 -4.16 -8.29
CA ASP A 68 3.30 -5.17 -9.34
C ASP A 68 4.69 -5.65 -9.77
N GLY A 69 5.22 -6.59 -9.00
CA GLY A 69 6.57 -7.13 -9.14
C GLY A 69 6.67 -8.15 -10.27
N ASP A 70 5.57 -8.83 -10.59
CA ASP A 70 5.50 -9.78 -11.70
C ASP A 70 5.07 -9.14 -13.03
N GLY A 71 4.54 -7.93 -13.00
CA GLY A 71 4.10 -7.19 -14.19
C GLY A 71 2.78 -7.71 -14.76
N SER A 72 1.96 -8.36 -13.95
CA SER A 72 0.63 -8.87 -14.31
C SER A 72 -0.34 -7.73 -14.66
N GLY A 73 -0.08 -6.51 -14.17
CA GLY A 73 -0.97 -5.37 -14.32
C GLY A 73 -2.02 -5.24 -13.22
N SER A 74 -1.94 -6.09 -12.19
CA SER A 74 -2.79 -6.14 -11.00
C SER A 74 -1.93 -6.47 -9.79
N VAL A 75 -2.12 -5.80 -8.65
CA VAL A 75 -1.43 -6.20 -7.42
C VAL A 75 -2.18 -7.37 -6.81
N GLU A 76 -1.57 -8.55 -6.84
CA GLU A 76 -2.17 -9.75 -6.26
C GLU A 76 -1.96 -9.82 -4.74
N MET A 77 -2.78 -10.62 -4.06
CA MET A 77 -2.61 -10.87 -2.62
C MET A 77 -1.24 -11.47 -2.28
N SER A 78 -0.66 -12.26 -3.17
CA SER A 78 0.69 -12.84 -3.07
C SER A 78 1.78 -11.76 -3.03
N GLU A 79 1.65 -10.74 -3.89
CA GLU A 79 2.55 -9.59 -3.96
C GLU A 79 2.38 -8.68 -2.75
N LEU A 80 1.14 -8.49 -2.29
CA LEU A 80 0.84 -7.76 -1.05
C LEU A 80 1.49 -8.43 0.17
N GLU A 81 1.46 -9.76 0.28
CA GLU A 81 2.15 -10.48 1.35
C GLU A 81 3.67 -10.31 1.27
N GLY A 82 4.23 -10.28 0.06
CA GLY A 82 5.64 -9.97 -0.17
C GLY A 82 6.00 -8.56 0.28
N LEU A 83 5.15 -7.59 -0.04
CA LEU A 83 5.28 -6.19 0.36
C LEU A 83 5.19 -6.04 1.88
N TYR A 84 4.21 -6.69 2.51
CA TYR A 84 4.06 -6.67 3.97
C TYR A 84 5.34 -7.13 4.67
N LYS A 85 5.93 -8.25 4.23
CA LYS A 85 7.22 -8.75 4.74
C LYS A 85 8.41 -7.83 4.43
N LEU A 86 8.32 -7.01 3.38
CA LEU A 86 9.35 -6.02 3.06
C LEU A 86 9.25 -4.79 3.96
N LEU A 87 8.03 -4.45 4.37
CA LEU A 87 7.75 -3.34 5.26
C LEU A 87 8.05 -3.71 6.72
N ASP A 88 7.57 -4.87 7.17
CA ASP A 88 7.84 -5.49 8.47
C ASP A 88 9.32 -5.95 8.51
N THR A 89 10.20 -5.03 8.91
CA THR A 89 11.65 -5.21 8.74
C THR A 89 12.23 -5.98 9.92
N ASP A 90 11.64 -5.84 11.10
CA ASP A 90 12.03 -6.59 12.29
C ASP A 90 11.31 -7.95 12.43
N GLY A 91 10.27 -8.18 11.64
CA GLY A 91 9.54 -9.44 11.59
C GLY A 91 8.62 -9.65 12.78
N ASP A 92 8.20 -8.57 13.44
CA ASP A 92 7.34 -8.64 14.62
C ASP A 92 5.85 -8.84 14.28
N GLY A 93 5.50 -8.81 12.98
CA GLY A 93 4.14 -8.96 12.50
C GLY A 93 3.33 -7.66 12.55
N THR A 94 3.98 -6.53 12.70
CA THR A 94 3.39 -5.20 12.64
C THR A 94 4.28 -4.26 11.85
N ILE A 95 3.68 -3.30 11.15
CA ILE A 95 4.44 -2.28 10.44
C ILE A 95 4.28 -0.97 11.19
N THR A 96 5.35 -0.53 11.84
CA THR A 96 5.37 0.77 12.51
C THR A 96 5.39 1.91 11.49
N LYS A 97 4.98 3.11 11.91
CA LYS A 97 5.10 4.32 11.07
C LYS A 97 6.51 4.52 10.51
N ALA A 98 7.54 4.24 11.31
CA ALA A 98 8.93 4.40 10.91
C ALA A 98 9.31 3.42 9.80
N GLU A 99 8.94 2.15 9.93
CA GLU A 99 9.17 1.12 8.93
C GLU A 99 8.40 1.38 7.64
N PHE A 100 7.13 1.75 7.76
CA PHE A 100 6.30 2.12 6.62
C PHE A 100 6.95 3.26 5.84
N ILE A 101 7.28 4.38 6.50
CA ILE A 101 7.88 5.54 5.82
C ILE A 101 9.25 5.20 5.23
N ALA A 102 10.11 4.52 5.99
CA ALA A 102 11.46 4.21 5.55
C ALA A 102 11.45 3.30 4.31
N ASN A 103 10.62 2.27 4.30
CA ASN A 103 10.55 1.33 3.18
C ASN A 103 9.76 1.91 1.99
N TRP A 104 8.65 2.62 2.22
CA TRP A 104 7.91 3.26 1.14
C TRP A 104 8.73 4.35 0.43
N LYS A 105 9.59 5.04 1.18
CA LYS A 105 10.55 5.98 0.61
C LYS A 105 11.55 5.28 -0.30
N LYS A 106 12.05 4.09 0.04
CA LYS A 106 12.92 3.29 -0.83
C LYS A 106 12.21 2.86 -2.12
N ILE A 107 10.92 2.56 -2.05
CA ILE A 107 10.09 2.19 -3.21
C ILE A 107 9.92 3.37 -4.18
N LEU A 108 9.71 4.56 -3.63
CA LEU A 108 9.46 5.80 -4.36
C LEU A 108 10.72 6.54 -4.86
N THR A 109 11.90 6.17 -4.36
CA THR A 109 13.19 6.75 -4.75
C THR A 109 13.78 5.97 -5.94
#